data_AF-A0A9D5YAA5-F1
#
_entry.id   AF-A0A9D5YAA5-F1
#
_cell.length_a   1.000
_cell.length_b   1.000
_cell.length_c   1.000
_cell.angle_alpha   90.00
_cell.angle_beta   90.00
_cell.angle_gamma   90.00
#
_symmetry.space_group_name_H-M   'P 1'
#
loop_
_entity.id
_entity.type
_entity.pdbx_description
1 polymer ?
#
loop_
_entity_poly.entity_id
_entity_poly.type
_entity_poly.pdbx_seq_one_letter_code
_entity_poly.pdbx_strand_id
1 'polypeptide(L)'
;MKHTFKFKLFGSNVHMFSEEEMGIVVEKESHVVCVYATDEKHQNILCAIPLCHPKFLSGAEYTVDFCDNGQAKVCVADIQIIIDFSKKKCANNKSIKCYGSDCWGDDVQIEWNEANC
;
A
#
# COMPACT_ATOMS: atom_id res chain seq x y z
N MET A 1 0.97 10.56 -11.94
CA MET A 1 -0.44 10.26 -12.31
C MET A 1 -1.26 10.04 -11.04
N LYS A 2 -2.49 10.59 -10.95
CA LYS A 2 -3.31 10.55 -9.72
C LYS A 2 -4.67 9.88 -9.94
N HIS A 3 -5.01 8.92 -9.08
CA HIS A 3 -6.28 8.22 -9.04
C HIS A 3 -7.00 8.45 -7.70
N THR A 4 -8.33 8.44 -7.73
CA THR A 4 -9.16 8.50 -6.52
C THR A 4 -10.28 7.46 -6.57
N PHE A 5 -10.61 6.86 -5.43
CA PHE A 5 -11.71 5.89 -5.35
C PHE A 5 -12.31 5.78 -3.94
N LYS A 6 -13.49 5.14 -3.86
CA LYS A 6 -14.18 4.76 -2.61
C LYS A 6 -14.68 3.34 -2.72
N PHE A 7 -14.54 2.56 -1.65
CA PHE A 7 -15.23 1.28 -1.55
C PHE A 7 -16.74 1.50 -1.49
N LYS A 8 -17.48 0.80 -2.36
CA LYS A 8 -18.96 0.79 -2.35
C LYS A 8 -19.47 -0.45 -1.62
N LEU A 9 -20.71 -0.41 -1.13
CA LEU A 9 -21.32 -1.52 -0.40
C LEU A 9 -21.41 -2.81 -1.23
N PHE A 10 -21.65 -2.67 -2.54
CA PHE A 10 -21.71 -3.78 -3.52
C PHE A 10 -20.64 -3.63 -4.61
N GLY A 11 -19.52 -2.97 -4.28
CA GLY A 11 -18.41 -2.74 -5.21
C GLY A 11 -17.32 -3.80 -5.09
N SER A 12 -16.29 -3.66 -5.93
CA SER A 12 -15.06 -4.43 -5.78
C SER A 12 -14.45 -4.21 -4.39
N ASN A 13 -13.90 -5.27 -3.80
CA ASN A 13 -13.09 -5.19 -2.59
C ASN A 13 -11.60 -4.97 -2.90
N VAL A 14 -11.22 -4.97 -4.17
CA VAL A 14 -9.84 -4.77 -4.63
C VAL A 14 -9.82 -3.67 -5.69
N HIS A 15 -8.89 -2.74 -5.53
CA HIS A 15 -8.58 -1.71 -6.53
C HIS A 15 -7.09 -1.78 -6.87
N MET A 16 -6.80 -1.88 -8.16
CA MET A 16 -5.44 -2.02 -8.69
C MET A 16 -5.14 -0.83 -9.59
N PHE A 17 -3.94 -0.29 -9.46
CA PHE A 17 -3.45 0.84 -10.24
C PHE A 17 -2.00 0.58 -10.63
N SER A 18 -1.63 0.92 -11.85
CA SER A 18 -0.24 0.84 -12.28
C SER A 18 0.14 2.04 -13.14
N GLU A 19 1.40 2.43 -13.03
CA GLU A 19 2.04 3.47 -13.82
C GLU A 19 3.51 3.08 -14.00
N GLU A 20 3.99 3.06 -15.25
CA GLU A 20 5.33 2.57 -15.58
C GLU A 20 5.62 1.18 -14.97
N GLU A 21 6.65 1.04 -14.12
CA GLU A 21 7.04 -0.20 -13.44
C GLU A 21 6.44 -0.33 -12.02
N MET A 22 5.52 0.59 -11.66
CA MET A 22 4.94 0.66 -10.31
C MET A 22 3.53 0.09 -10.31
N GLY A 23 3.23 -0.75 -9.33
CA GLY A 23 1.87 -1.22 -9.05
C GLY A 23 1.44 -0.91 -7.61
N ILE A 24 0.18 -0.54 -7.45
CA ILE A 24 -0.47 -0.35 -6.16
C ILE A 24 -1.76 -1.16 -6.14
N VAL A 25 -1.94 -1.96 -5.09
CA VAL A 25 -3.20 -2.68 -4.82
C VAL A 25 -3.74 -2.21 -3.47
N VAL A 26 -5.01 -1.85 -3.43
CA VAL A 26 -5.73 -1.59 -2.18
C VAL A 26 -6.85 -2.61 -2.05
N GLU A 27 -6.77 -3.44 -1.01
CA GLU A 27 -7.67 -4.56 -0.76
C GLU A 27 -8.40 -4.36 0.57
N LYS A 28 -9.70 -4.63 0.58
CA LYS A 28 -10.56 -4.57 1.74
C LYS A 28 -11.05 -5.97 2.09
N GLU A 29 -10.38 -6.57 3.06
CA GLU A 29 -10.78 -7.82 3.71
C GLU A 29 -11.81 -7.57 4.82
N SER A 30 -12.39 -8.64 5.37
CA SER A 30 -13.40 -8.55 6.43
C SER A 30 -12.91 -7.83 7.70
N HIS A 31 -11.62 -7.94 8.02
CA HIS A 31 -11.04 -7.45 9.27
C HIS A 31 -9.93 -6.41 9.10
N VAL A 32 -9.46 -6.16 7.88
CA VAL A 32 -8.36 -5.24 7.61
C VAL A 32 -8.45 -4.67 6.19
N VAL A 33 -8.04 -3.42 6.02
CA VAL A 33 -7.71 -2.86 4.70
C VAL A 33 -6.20 -2.93 4.53
N CYS A 34 -5.73 -3.53 3.44
CA CYS A 34 -4.32 -3.63 3.12
C CYS A 34 -3.97 -2.79 1.89
N VAL A 35 -2.81 -2.15 1.93
CA VAL A 35 -2.18 -1.53 0.76
C VAL A 35 -0.95 -2.35 0.41
N TYR A 36 -0.82 -2.72 -0.86
CA TYR A 36 0.35 -3.42 -1.38
C TYR A 36 1.03 -2.57 -2.44
N ALA A 37 2.34 -2.43 -2.33
CA ALA A 37 3.20 -2.06 -3.45
C ALA A 37 3.52 -3.34 -4.23
N THR A 38 3.40 -3.30 -5.55
CA THR A 38 3.67 -4.44 -6.44
C THR A 38 4.45 -4.02 -7.67
N ASP A 39 4.86 -4.97 -8.50
CA ASP A 39 5.21 -4.66 -9.89
C ASP A 39 3.97 -4.19 -10.70
N GLU A 40 4.18 -3.70 -11.92
CA GLU A 40 3.15 -3.15 -12.79
C GLU A 40 2.10 -4.18 -13.24
N LYS A 41 2.44 -5.47 -13.14
CA LYS A 41 1.57 -6.60 -13.47
C LYS A 41 0.85 -7.18 -12.26
N HIS A 42 1.11 -6.63 -11.06
CA HIS A 42 0.58 -7.11 -9.78
C HIS A 42 0.92 -8.58 -9.48
N GLN A 43 2.05 -9.08 -9.98
CA GLN A 43 2.50 -10.47 -9.79
C GLN A 43 3.42 -10.61 -8.58
N ASN A 44 4.16 -9.56 -8.24
CA ASN A 44 5.09 -9.57 -7.11
C ASN A 44 4.72 -8.49 -6.10
N ILE A 45 4.54 -8.85 -4.83
CA ILE A 45 4.36 -7.90 -3.73
C ILE A 45 5.75 -7.44 -3.25
N LEU A 46 5.96 -6.13 -3.25
CA LEU A 46 7.20 -5.47 -2.83
C LEU A 46 7.12 -4.96 -1.39
N CYS A 47 5.93 -4.48 -0.99
CA CYS A 47 5.63 -4.10 0.39
C CYS A 47 4.13 -4.28 0.66
N ALA A 48 3.76 -4.63 1.89
CA ALA A 48 2.40 -4.66 2.40
C ALA A 48 2.24 -3.75 3.64
N ILE A 49 1.14 -3.01 3.69
CA ILE A 49 0.78 -2.12 4.81
C ILE A 49 -0.68 -2.39 5.22
N PRO A 50 -0.93 -3.18 6.29
CA PRO A 50 -2.26 -3.34 6.84
C PRO A 50 -2.66 -2.10 7.63
N LEU A 51 -3.67 -1.37 7.16
CA LEU A 51 -4.06 -0.08 7.71
C LEU A 51 -4.81 -0.23 9.03
N CYS A 52 -6.07 -0.67 8.95
CA CYS A 52 -6.95 -0.86 10.10
C CYS A 52 -8.22 -1.60 9.65
N HIS A 53 -9.12 -1.86 10.60
CA HIS A 53 -10.40 -2.49 10.32
C HIS A 53 -11.27 -1.63 9.37
N PRO A 54 -11.91 -2.20 8.33
CA PRO A 54 -12.67 -1.45 7.31
C PRO A 54 -13.71 -0.48 7.85
N LYS A 55 -14.33 -0.83 8.99
CA LYS A 55 -15.31 0.03 9.70
C LYS A 55 -14.79 1.45 9.98
N PHE A 56 -13.48 1.63 10.19
CA PHE A 56 -12.87 2.94 10.46
C PHE A 56 -12.62 3.77 9.19
N LEU A 57 -12.62 3.14 8.02
CA LEU A 57 -12.41 3.78 6.71
C LEU A 57 -13.70 3.74 5.86
N SER A 58 -14.85 3.45 6.48
CA SER A 58 -16.13 3.36 5.78
C SER A 58 -16.50 4.71 5.14
N GLY A 59 -16.69 4.72 3.83
CA GLY A 59 -16.99 5.93 3.05
C GLY A 59 -15.80 6.87 2.82
N ALA A 60 -14.62 6.54 3.34
CA ALA A 60 -13.41 7.32 3.12
C ALA A 60 -12.99 7.29 1.64
N GLU A 61 -12.48 8.43 1.15
CA GLU A 61 -11.86 8.52 -0.16
C GLU A 61 -10.38 8.15 -0.08
N TYR A 62 -9.97 7.28 -1.00
CA TYR A 62 -8.60 6.89 -1.19
C TYR A 62 -8.03 7.68 -2.37
N THR A 63 -6.79 8.11 -2.23
CA THR A 63 -5.99 8.70 -3.31
C THR A 63 -4.75 7.85 -3.53
N VAL A 64 -4.46 7.51 -4.77
CA VAL A 64 -3.20 6.88 -5.21
C VAL A 64 -2.52 7.82 -6.18
N ASP A 65 -1.31 8.27 -5.86
CA ASP A 65 -0.56 9.24 -6.65
C ASP A 65 0.82 8.67 -6.98
N PHE A 66 1.07 8.40 -8.26
CA PHE A 66 2.37 7.99 -8.79
C PHE A 66 3.18 9.24 -9.14
N CYS A 67 4.35 9.38 -8.52
CA CYS A 67 5.27 10.50 -8.67
C CYS A 67 6.39 10.16 -9.66
N ASP A 68 6.92 11.17 -10.35
CA ASP A 68 7.90 11.03 -11.45
C ASP A 68 9.29 10.47 -11.02
N ASN A 69 9.48 10.16 -9.74
CA ASN A 69 10.74 9.72 -9.15
C ASN A 69 10.73 8.25 -8.69
N GLY A 70 9.86 7.41 -9.27
CA GLY A 70 9.71 6.01 -8.87
C GLY A 70 9.12 5.84 -7.47
N GLN A 71 8.31 6.80 -7.05
CA GLN A 71 7.61 6.77 -5.77
C GLN A 71 6.10 6.84 -5.99
N ALA A 72 5.35 6.29 -5.04
CA ALA A 72 3.91 6.50 -4.96
C ALA A 72 3.49 6.93 -3.57
N LYS A 73 2.36 7.62 -3.52
CA LYS A 73 1.71 8.05 -2.28
C LYS A 73 0.28 7.54 -2.26
N VAL A 74 -0.07 6.84 -1.18
CA VAL A 74 -1.45 6.39 -0.92
C VAL A 74 -1.98 7.15 0.29
N CYS A 75 -3.13 7.80 0.15
CA CYS A 75 -3.77 8.55 1.24
C CYS A 75 -5.20 8.08 1.45
N VAL A 76 -5.60 7.96 2.71
CA VAL A 76 -6.99 7.74 3.12
C VAL A 76 -7.21 8.33 4.50
N ALA A 77 -8.27 9.13 4.65
CA ALA A 77 -8.53 9.89 5.88
C ALA A 77 -7.27 10.68 6.33
N ASP A 78 -6.72 10.40 7.50
CA ASP A 78 -5.50 11.00 8.05
C ASP A 78 -4.25 10.11 7.90
N ILE A 79 -4.39 8.96 7.21
CA ILE A 79 -3.30 8.03 6.90
C ILE A 79 -2.67 8.43 5.57
N GLN A 80 -1.37 8.62 5.57
CA GLN A 80 -0.53 8.81 4.40
C GLN A 80 0.56 7.75 4.38
N ILE A 81 0.70 7.09 3.25
CA ILE A 81 1.71 6.08 2.97
C ILE A 81 2.56 6.59 1.81
N ILE A 82 3.87 6.47 1.94
CA ILE A 82 4.85 6.77 0.90
C ILE A 82 5.57 5.46 0.56
N ILE A 83 5.67 5.16 -0.72
CA ILE A 83 6.29 3.95 -1.26
C ILE A 83 7.41 4.41 -2.20
N ASP A 84 8.60 3.87 -1.99
CA ASP A 84 9.77 4.06 -2.85
C ASP A 84 10.05 2.73 -3.55
N PHE A 85 9.68 2.62 -4.83
CA PHE A 85 9.81 1.38 -5.60
C PHE A 85 11.26 1.06 -5.93
N SER A 86 12.10 2.09 -6.10
CA SER A 86 13.54 1.92 -6.35
C SER A 86 14.25 1.25 -5.18
N LYS A 87 13.85 1.59 -3.95
CA LYS A 87 14.40 1.02 -2.71
C LYS A 87 13.58 -0.15 -2.18
N LYS A 88 12.41 -0.43 -2.75
CA LYS A 88 11.45 -1.42 -2.24
C LYS A 88 11.04 -1.14 -0.79
N LYS A 89 10.88 0.15 -0.45
CA LYS A 89 10.55 0.61 0.91
C LYS A 89 9.20 1.29 0.96
N CYS A 90 8.60 1.26 2.15
CA CYS A 90 7.33 1.90 2.43
C CYS A 90 7.32 2.45 3.86
N ALA A 91 6.72 3.63 4.03
CA ALA A 91 6.58 4.30 5.32
C ALA A 91 5.21 4.94 5.43
N ASN A 92 4.74 5.20 6.64
CA ASN A 92 3.48 5.89 6.88
C ASN A 92 3.56 6.87 8.06
N ASN A 93 2.65 7.84 8.10
CA ASN A 93 2.60 8.88 9.12
C ASN A 93 1.90 8.47 10.43
N LYS A 94 1.45 7.22 10.55
CA LYS A 94 0.68 6.71 11.70
C LYS A 94 1.40 5.65 12.52
N SER A 95 2.69 5.39 12.23
CA SER A 95 3.45 4.28 12.83
C SER A 95 2.72 2.93 12.69
N ILE A 96 1.91 2.77 11.65
CA ILE A 96 1.28 1.50 11.28
C ILE A 96 2.41 0.56 10.86
N LYS A 97 2.32 -0.72 11.23
CA LYS A 97 3.35 -1.69 10.83
C LYS A 97 3.39 -1.81 9.31
N CYS A 98 4.58 -1.60 8.74
CA CYS A 98 4.87 -1.86 7.34
C CYS A 98 5.64 -3.18 7.25
N TYR A 99 5.28 -4.01 6.27
CA TYR A 99 5.93 -5.29 6.01
C TYR A 99 6.54 -5.21 4.61
N GLY A 100 7.82 -4.84 4.56
CA GLY A 100 8.63 -4.78 3.34
C GLY A 100 10.06 -5.18 3.67
N SER A 101 10.74 -5.86 2.73
CA SER A 101 12.14 -6.31 2.88
C SER A 101 13.03 -5.66 1.82
N ASP A 102 14.28 -5.37 2.18
CA ASP A 102 15.33 -4.99 1.23
C ASP A 102 15.73 -6.16 0.31
N CYS A 103 15.34 -7.39 0.63
CA CYS A 103 15.63 -8.61 -0.12
C CYS A 103 14.36 -9.22 -0.74
N TRP A 104 14.47 -9.62 -2.01
CA TRP A 104 13.39 -10.20 -2.80
C TRP A 104 12.96 -11.55 -2.20
N GLY A 105 11.68 -11.71 -1.83
CA GLY A 105 11.15 -12.99 -1.36
C GLY A 105 11.34 -13.31 0.13
N ASP A 106 11.76 -12.35 0.95
CA ASP A 106 11.79 -12.54 2.40
C ASP A 106 10.39 -12.45 3.03
N ASP A 107 10.18 -13.30 4.03
CA ASP A 107 8.92 -13.52 4.72
C ASP A 107 8.37 -12.21 5.34
N VAL A 108 7.27 -11.72 4.77
CA VAL A 108 6.55 -10.51 5.18
C VAL A 108 5.90 -10.62 6.58
N GLN A 109 6.16 -11.69 7.32
CA GLN A 109 5.72 -11.88 8.71
C GLN A 109 6.70 -11.35 9.76
N ILE A 110 7.91 -10.91 9.38
CA ILE A 110 8.91 -10.39 10.32
C ILE A 110 8.82 -8.87 10.41
N GLU A 111 8.66 -8.37 11.63
CA GLU A 111 8.62 -6.94 11.95
C GLU A 111 9.97 -6.27 11.68
N TRP A 112 9.96 -5.12 11.01
CA TRP A 112 11.16 -4.31 10.81
C TRP A 112 11.71 -3.80 12.15
N ASN A 113 13.02 -4.01 12.38
CA ASN A 113 13.76 -3.52 13.54
C ASN A 113 15.12 -2.97 13.07
N GLU A 114 15.48 -1.77 13.55
CA GLU A 114 16.78 -1.11 13.33
C GLU A 114 18.00 -2.00 13.69
N ALA A 115 17.81 -3.03 14.53
CA ALA A 115 18.86 -3.97 14.93
C ALA A 115 19.31 -4.96 13.83
N ASN A 116 18.64 -5.00 12.67
CA ASN A 116 18.95 -5.91 11.57
C ASN A 116 19.64 -5.20 10.38
N CYS A 117 20.32 -4.08 10.61
CA CYS A 117 21.21 -3.42 9.65
C CYS A 117 22.66 -3.92 9.76
#